data_AF-A0A382N3V7-F1
#
_entry.id   AF-A0A382N3V7-F1
#
_cell.length_a   1.000
_cell.length_b   1.000
_cell.length_c   1.000
_cell.angle_alpha   90.00
_cell.angle_beta   90.00
_cell.angle_gamma   90.00
#
_symmetry.space_group_name_H-M   'P 1'
#
loop_
_entity.id
_entity.type
_entity.pdbx_description
1 polymer ?
#
loop_
_entity_poly.entity_id
_entity_poly.type
_entity_poly.pdbx_seq_one_letter_code
_entity_poly.pdbx_strand_id
1 'polypeptide(L)' 'MKILLVVLFLLAVFLGAGPGIHLVNPDASDPAASFTTFGLPTIYVWGLLWYFVELGVILVAYFRFWNSPDE' A
#
# COMPACT_ATOMS: atom_id res chain seq x y z
N MET A 1 -12.40 2.57 16.29
CA MET A 1 -12.26 3.50 15.15
C MET A 1 -10.85 4.05 14.99
N LYS A 2 -10.25 4.68 16.01
CA LYS A 2 -8.88 5.22 15.94
C LYS A 2 -7.84 4.15 15.55
N ILE A 3 -7.98 2.94 16.10
CA ILE A 3 -7.08 1.80 15.81
C ILE A 3 -7.11 1.41 14.32
N LEU A 4 -8.28 1.42 13.67
CA LEU A 4 -8.37 1.07 12.25
C LEU A 4 -7.61 2.07 11.38
N LEU A 5 -7.79 3.37 11.64
CA LEU A 5 -7.06 4.42 10.92
C LEU A 5 -5.55 4.36 11.20
N VAL A 6 -5.15 4.06 12.44
CA VAL A 6 -3.74 3.84 12.79
C VAL A 6 -3.16 2.65 12.03
N VAL A 7 -3.89 1.53 11.94
CA VAL A 7 -3.45 0.35 11.17
C VAL A 7 -3.32 0.68 9.70
N LEU A 8 -4.30 1.35 9.09
CA LEU A 8 -4.24 1.76 7.69
C LEU A 8 -3.09 2.74 7.43
N PHE A 9 -2.85 3.69 8.34
CA PHE A 9 -1.74 4.62 8.26
C PHE A 9 -0.38 3.91 8.34
N LEU A 10 -0.22 2.96 9.27
CA LEU A 10 1.02 2.18 9.37
C LEU A 10 1.25 1.30 8.12
N LEU A 11 0.19 0.74 7.56
CA LEU A 11 0.26 0.00 6.29
C LEU A 11 0.67 0.92 5.13
N ALA A 12 0.11 2.12 5.05
CA ALA A 12 0.49 3.11 4.02
C ALA A 12 1.96 3.53 4.14
N VAL A 13 2.45 3.78 5.37
CA VAL A 13 3.87 4.10 5.63
C VAL A 13 4.78 2.94 5.26
N PHE A 14 4.38 1.71 5.55
CA PHE A 14 5.17 0.51 5.24
C PHE A 14 5.24 0.23 3.73
N LEU A 15 4.12 0.38 3.03
CA LEU A 15 4.00 0.14 1.59
C LEU A 15 4.53 1.30 0.73
N GLY A 16 4.62 2.51 1.29
CA GLY A 16 5.10 3.70 0.60
C GLY A 16 6.59 3.64 0.24
N ALA A 17 7.09 4.71 -0.40
CA ALA A 17 8.44 4.84 -0.96
C ALA A 17 9.61 4.79 0.06
N GLY A 18 9.39 4.28 1.26
CA GLY A 18 10.40 4.05 2.29
C GLY A 18 10.87 2.59 2.31
N PRO A 19 10.81 1.89 3.47
CA PRO A 19 11.43 0.57 3.63
C PRO A 19 10.82 -0.52 2.74
N GLY A 20 9.55 -0.42 2.38
CA GLY A 20 8.83 -1.43 1.61
C GLY A 20 9.44 -1.70 0.23
N ILE A 21 10.04 -0.68 -0.42
CA ILE A 21 10.62 -0.85 -1.75
C ILE A 21 11.82 -1.80 -1.74
N HIS A 22 12.56 -1.87 -0.63
CA HIS A 22 13.68 -2.80 -0.47
C HIS A 22 13.23 -4.25 -0.27
N LEU A 23 11.96 -4.49 0.07
CA LEU A 23 11.40 -5.85 0.18
C LEU A 23 11.03 -6.43 -1.18
N VAL A 24 10.78 -5.58 -2.17
CA VAL A 24 10.25 -5.96 -3.48
C VAL A 24 11.16 -5.65 -4.65
N ASN A 25 12.20 -4.84 -4.44
CA ASN A 25 13.21 -4.53 -5.44
C ASN A 25 14.44 -5.42 -5.19
N PRO A 26 14.54 -6.57 -5.87
CA PRO A 26 15.63 -7.49 -5.65
C PRO A 26 16.97 -6.89 -6.10
N ASP A 27 18.06 -7.46 -5.58
CA ASP A 27 19.41 -7.04 -5.93
C ASP A 27 19.68 -7.32 -7.42
N ALA A 28 20.10 -6.28 -8.16
CA ALA A 28 20.44 -6.40 -9.58
C ALA A 28 21.66 -7.30 -9.83
N SER A 29 22.48 -7.56 -8.80
CA SER A 29 23.65 -8.43 -8.87
C SER A 29 23.34 -9.89 -8.54
N ASP A 30 22.14 -10.21 -8.06
CA ASP A 30 21.73 -11.59 -7.78
C ASP A 30 21.28 -12.28 -9.09
N PRO A 31 21.99 -13.33 -9.57
CA PRO A 31 21.64 -14.04 -10.80
C PRO A 31 20.34 -14.83 -10.70
N ALA A 32 19.80 -15.06 -9.48
CA ALA A 32 18.52 -15.71 -9.25
C ALA A 32 17.37 -14.70 -9.00
N ALA A 33 17.62 -13.40 -9.08
CA ALA A 33 16.63 -12.38 -8.81
C ALA A 33 15.43 -12.46 -9.77
N SER A 34 14.23 -12.39 -9.20
CA SER A 34 12.99 -12.25 -9.97
C SER A 34 12.45 -10.83 -9.87
N PHE A 35 12.45 -10.11 -11.00
CA PHE A 35 11.96 -8.72 -11.09
C PHE A 35 10.48 -8.62 -11.44
N THR A 36 9.80 -9.77 -11.61
CA THR A 36 8.41 -9.81 -12.05
C THR A 36 7.54 -10.62 -11.09
N THR A 37 6.31 -10.16 -10.92
CA THR A 37 5.26 -10.84 -10.15
C THR A 37 3.99 -10.80 -10.97
N PHE A 38 3.35 -11.96 -11.17
CA PHE A 38 2.20 -12.12 -12.08
C PHE A 38 2.46 -11.61 -13.52
N GLY A 39 3.72 -11.65 -13.99
CA GLY A 39 4.10 -11.16 -15.32
C GLY A 39 4.27 -9.64 -15.44
N LEU A 40 4.12 -8.89 -14.35
CA LEU A 40 4.35 -7.45 -14.29
C LEU A 40 5.63 -7.13 -13.49
N PRO A 41 6.30 -5.99 -13.75
CA PRO A 41 7.37 -5.53 -12.88
C PRO A 41 6.92 -5.45 -11.42
N THR A 42 7.62 -6.13 -10.52
CA THR A 42 7.20 -6.30 -9.11
C THR A 42 6.99 -4.96 -8.41
N ILE A 43 7.80 -3.95 -8.76
CA ILE A 43 7.67 -2.58 -8.24
C ILE A 43 6.32 -1.93 -8.58
N TYR A 44 5.73 -2.25 -9.74
CA TYR A 44 4.42 -1.74 -10.13
C TYR A 44 3.28 -2.48 -9.42
N VAL A 45 3.43 -3.78 -9.21
CA VAL A 45 2.47 -4.56 -8.40
C VAL A 45 2.44 -4.03 -6.96
N TRP A 46 3.61 -3.71 -6.40
CA TRP A 46 3.73 -3.10 -5.08
C TRP A 46 3.11 -1.70 -5.02
N GLY A 47 3.39 -0.85 -6.00
CA GLY A 47 2.78 0.48 -6.10
C GLY A 47 1.25 0.40 -6.23
N LEU A 48 0.72 -0.57 -6.98
CA LEU A 48 -0.72 -0.80 -7.10
C LEU A 48 -1.35 -1.23 -5.77
N LEU A 49 -0.67 -2.10 -5.01
CA LEU A 49 -1.09 -2.47 -3.66
C LEU A 49 -1.12 -1.26 -2.72
N TRP A 50 -0.14 -0.36 -2.82
CA TRP A 50 -0.13 0.88 -2.05
C TRP A 50 -1.33 1.76 -2.39
N TYR A 51 -1.63 2.00 -3.67
CA TYR A 51 -2.84 2.74 -4.08
C TYR A 51 -4.14 2.10 -3.58
N PHE A 52 -4.21 0.77 -3.51
CA PHE A 52 -5.37 0.07 -2.98
C PHE A 52 -5.58 0.35 -1.48
N VAL A 53 -4.49 0.44 -0.71
CA VAL A 53 -4.58 0.85 0.71
C VAL A 53 -5.06 2.28 0.85
N GLU A 54 -4.55 3.22 0.04
CA GLU A 54 -5.01 4.62 0.03
C GLU A 54 -6.50 4.72 -0.34
N LEU A 55 -6.94 3.97 -1.34
CA LEU A 55 -8.36 3.87 -1.68
C LEU A 55 -9.19 3.36 -0.50
N GLY A 56 -8.71 2.33 0.21
CA GLY A 56 -9.35 1.81 1.42
C GLY A 56 -9.49 2.87 2.51
N VAL A 57 -8.47 3.70 2.73
CA VAL A 57 -8.52 4.85 3.65
C VAL A 57 -9.62 5.82 3.23
N ILE A 58 -9.66 6.21 1.96
CA ILE A 58 -10.66 7.16 1.44
C ILE A 58 -12.08 6.61 1.58
N LEU A 59 -12.31 5.33 1.26
CA LEU A 59 -13.63 4.72 1.40
C LEU A 59 -14.08 4.69 2.87
N VAL A 60 -13.18 4.32 3.80
CA VAL A 60 -13.47 4.35 5.24
C VAL A 60 -13.75 5.79 5.72
N ALA A 61 -12.98 6.77 5.26
CA ALA A 61 -13.20 8.19 5.56
C ALA A 61 -14.58 8.64 5.06
N TYR A 62 -14.89 8.35 3.80
CA TYR A 62 -16.14 8.72 3.16
C TYR A 62 -17.36 8.13 3.88
N PHE A 63 -17.46 6.81 3.98
CA PHE A 63 -18.67 6.17 4.51
C PHE A 63 -18.87 6.36 6.02
N ARG A 64 -17.81 6.67 6.76
CA ARG A 64 -17.84 6.60 8.23
C ARG A 64 -17.60 7.93 8.93
N PHE A 65 -17.07 8.92 8.22
CA PHE A 65 -16.77 10.24 8.79
C PHE A 65 -17.36 11.38 7.95
N TRP A 66 -17.22 11.33 6.62
CA TRP A 66 -17.72 12.41 5.75
C TRP A 66 -19.20 12.27 5.38
N ASN A 67 -19.75 11.06 5.39
CA ASN A 67 -21.13 10.78 5.00
C ASN A 67 -21.98 10.27 6.17
N SER A 68 -21.57 10.57 7.41
CA SER A 68 -22.47 10.38 8.55
C SER A 68 -23.55 11.46 8.48
N PRO A 69 -24.85 11.10 8.46
CA PRO A 69 -25.89 12.07 8.75
C PRO A 69 -25.68 12.57 10.18
N ASP A 70 -25.76 13.88 10.34
CA ASP A 70 -25.71 14.66 11.59
C ASP A 70 -24.27 15.16 11.90
N GLU A 71 -23.87 16.35 11.43
CA GLU A 71 -24.66 17.52 10.98
C GLU A 71 -25.25 17.48 9.57
#